data_AF-A0A3L8PXX5-F1
#
_entry.id   AF-A0A3L8PXX5-F1
#
_cell.length_a   1.000
_cell.length_b   1.000
_cell.length_c   1.000
_cell.angle_alpha   90.00
_cell.angle_beta   90.00
_cell.angle_gamma   90.00
#
_symmetry.space_group_name_H-M   'P 1'
#
loop_
_entity.id
_entity.type
_entity.pdbx_description
1 polymer ?
#
loop_
_entity_poly.entity_id
_entity_poly.type
_entity_poly.pdbx_seq_one_letter_code
_entity_poly.pdbx_strand_id
1 'polypeptide(L)'
;MPFIGKDKSTGDRINILHLEDPRRELTKDQVVCPYCGSDMFIRGHLRSKPTIHFVHKDICPSSYKSHPESPEHLYFKEYLAKNLVTEFSEYSEAHVELEFPLDSLKRIIDVAFKFPNGWIVAHEVQLSSITPFELEERTRDYKDEGIDVVWWLGKDANTISNRDWCHENLSECFVIDYEILQEQTLL
;
A
#
# COMPACT_ATOMS: atom_id res chain seq x y z
N MET A 1 8.70 -0.91 -3.06
CA MET A 1 9.64 -0.38 -2.05
C MET A 1 8.95 -0.55 -0.70
N PRO A 2 8.83 -1.78 -0.19
CA PRO A 2 7.86 -2.09 0.86
C PRO A 2 8.16 -1.40 2.20
N PHE A 3 7.11 -0.94 2.88
CA PHE A 3 7.19 -0.52 4.28
C PHE A 3 7.20 -1.71 5.25
N ILE A 4 6.72 -2.86 4.80
CA ILE A 4 6.51 -4.01 5.66
C ILE A 4 7.58 -5.08 5.47
N GLY A 5 8.14 -5.53 6.59
CA GLY A 5 8.94 -6.73 6.71
C GLY A 5 8.36 -7.69 7.74
N LYS A 6 9.06 -8.80 7.98
CA LYS A 6 8.72 -9.78 9.01
C LYS A 6 9.92 -10.00 9.93
N ASP A 7 9.70 -10.02 11.24
CA ASP A 7 10.74 -10.39 12.20
C ASP A 7 11.10 -11.87 12.00
N LYS A 8 12.39 -12.15 11.83
CA LYS A 8 12.90 -13.50 11.55
C LYS A 8 12.73 -14.45 12.73
N SER A 9 12.70 -13.93 13.96
CA SER A 9 12.65 -14.72 15.19
C SER A 9 11.22 -14.96 15.67
N THR A 10 10.38 -13.94 15.66
CA THR A 10 8.98 -14.06 16.15
C THR A 10 8.01 -14.35 15.03
N GLY A 11 8.34 -13.96 13.79
CA GLY A 11 7.41 -13.98 12.67
C GLY A 11 6.43 -12.81 12.66
N ASP A 12 6.58 -11.84 13.56
CA ASP A 12 5.70 -10.68 13.62
C ASP A 12 5.93 -9.74 12.44
N ARG A 13 4.88 -9.01 12.07
CA ARG A 13 4.90 -8.03 10.99
C ARG A 13 5.54 -6.74 11.50
N ILE A 14 6.58 -6.26 10.80
CA ILE A 14 7.29 -5.02 11.15
C ILE A 14 6.91 -3.94 10.14
N ASN A 15 6.27 -2.88 10.62
CA ASN A 15 6.09 -1.65 9.85
C ASN A 15 7.22 -0.67 10.17
N ILE A 16 8.08 -0.39 9.18
CA ILE A 16 9.23 0.50 9.37
C ILE A 16 8.83 1.94 9.75
N LEU A 17 7.60 2.36 9.43
CA LEU A 17 7.10 3.70 9.74
C LEU A 17 6.70 3.87 11.22
N HIS A 18 6.57 2.77 11.98
CA HIS A 18 6.25 2.79 13.41
C HIS A 18 7.50 2.86 14.30
N LEU A 19 8.69 2.82 13.72
CA LEU A 19 9.97 2.86 14.44
C LEU A 19 10.52 4.30 14.44
N GLU A 20 11.03 4.75 15.58
CA GLU A 20 11.62 6.09 15.74
C GLU A 20 13.03 6.18 15.16
N ASP A 21 13.81 5.09 15.23
CA ASP A 21 15.11 4.95 14.59
C ASP A 21 15.29 3.50 14.10
N PRO A 22 14.73 3.14 12.93
CA PRO A 22 14.80 1.78 12.40
C PRO A 22 16.21 1.18 12.36
N ARG A 23 17.25 2.01 12.18
CA ARG A 23 18.64 1.54 12.07
C ARG A 23 19.29 1.23 13.41
N ARG A 24 18.75 1.77 14.50
CA ARG A 24 19.18 1.44 15.87
C ARG A 24 18.31 0.34 16.48
N GLU A 25 17.03 0.34 16.15
CA GLU A 25 16.05 -0.60 16.70
C GLU A 25 16.11 -1.97 16.03
N LEU A 26 16.46 -2.05 14.74
CA LEU A 26 16.54 -3.32 14.01
C LEU A 26 18.00 -3.74 13.80
N THR A 27 18.28 -5.02 14.04
CA THR A 27 19.59 -5.60 13.69
C THR A 27 19.64 -5.99 12.21
N LYS A 28 20.86 -6.09 11.66
CA LYS A 28 21.11 -6.21 10.21
C LYS A 28 20.44 -7.42 9.53
N ASP A 29 20.14 -8.48 10.29
CA ASP A 29 19.59 -9.74 9.79
C ASP A 29 18.25 -10.11 10.48
N GLN A 30 17.62 -9.14 11.15
CA GLN A 30 16.37 -9.35 11.88
C GLN A 30 15.15 -9.39 10.97
N VAL A 31 15.17 -8.66 9.85
CA VAL A 31 14.01 -8.49 8.99
C VAL A 31 14.15 -9.32 7.73
N VAL A 32 13.11 -10.10 7.45
CA VAL A 32 12.97 -10.89 6.22
C VAL A 32 11.73 -10.48 5.44
N CYS A 33 11.71 -10.79 4.16
CA CYS A 33 10.54 -10.63 3.32
C CYS A 33 9.42 -11.56 3.79
N PRO A 34 8.19 -11.04 4.00
CA PRO A 34 7.06 -11.88 4.43
C PRO A 34 6.67 -12.94 3.40
N TYR A 35 7.09 -12.80 2.13
CA TYR A 35 6.65 -13.65 1.03
C TYR A 35 7.69 -14.70 0.61
N CYS A 36 8.97 -14.35 0.56
CA CYS A 36 10.03 -15.28 0.15
C CYS A 36 10.98 -15.66 1.30
N GLY A 37 10.89 -15.01 2.46
CA GLY A 37 11.74 -15.27 3.62
C GLY A 37 13.21 -14.84 3.45
N SER A 38 13.58 -14.19 2.35
CA SER A 38 14.94 -13.65 2.15
C SER A 38 15.17 -12.43 3.02
N ASP A 39 16.42 -12.23 3.47
CA ASP A 39 16.81 -11.09 4.29
C ASP A 39 16.53 -9.75 3.57
N MET A 40 16.08 -8.75 4.33
CA MET A 40 15.79 -7.41 3.85
C MET A 40 16.60 -6.36 4.59
N PHE A 41 16.92 -5.27 3.89
CA PHE A 41 17.73 -4.18 4.42
C PHE A 41 16.97 -2.85 4.38
N ILE A 42 17.33 -1.93 5.27
CA ILE A 42 16.73 -0.59 5.32
C ILE A 42 17.42 0.34 4.33
N ARG A 43 16.65 0.97 3.44
CA ARG A 43 17.10 2.01 2.52
C ARG A 43 16.33 3.31 2.73
N GLY A 44 16.95 4.45 2.40
CA GLY A 44 16.36 5.79 2.54
C GLY A 44 16.55 6.43 3.92
N HIS A 45 16.00 7.62 4.13
CA HIS A 45 16.16 8.36 5.39
C HIS A 45 14.80 8.61 6.05
N LEU A 46 14.77 8.45 7.39
CA LEU A 46 13.53 8.63 8.16
C LEU A 46 13.03 10.08 8.11
N ARG A 47 13.94 11.06 8.00
CA ARG A 47 13.61 12.50 7.96
C ARG A 47 13.05 12.96 6.61
N SER A 48 13.12 12.12 5.58
CA SER A 48 12.56 12.39 4.26
C SER A 48 11.51 11.33 3.94
N LYS A 49 10.41 11.30 4.71
CA LYS A 49 9.26 10.46 4.36
C LYS A 49 8.77 10.83 2.95
N PRO A 50 8.45 9.85 2.09
CA PRO A 50 8.30 8.41 2.33
C PRO A 50 9.52 7.58 1.87
N THR A 51 10.73 8.13 1.89
CA THR A 51 11.89 7.46 1.27
C THR A 51 12.40 6.25 2.04
N ILE A 52 12.03 6.07 3.32
CA ILE A 52 12.50 4.94 4.13
C ILE A 52 11.66 3.69 3.87
N HIS A 53 12.31 2.60 3.48
CA HIS A 53 11.66 1.35 3.10
C HIS A 53 12.61 0.17 3.25
N PHE A 54 12.05 -1.04 3.23
CA PHE A 54 12.82 -2.28 3.12
C PHE A 54 13.15 -2.59 1.66
N VAL A 55 14.32 -3.19 1.42
CA VAL A 55 14.76 -3.67 0.10
C VAL A 55 15.31 -5.08 0.19
N HIS A 56 15.06 -5.85 -0.86
CA HIS A 56 15.81 -7.07 -1.11
C HIS A 56 17.18 -6.73 -1.71
N LYS A 57 18.14 -7.64 -1.55
CA LYS A 57 19.39 -7.59 -2.32
C LYS A 57 19.14 -7.99 -3.79
N ASP A 58 18.35 -9.05 -3.98
CA ASP A 58 18.02 -9.65 -5.27
C ASP A 58 16.51 -9.53 -5.54
N ILE A 59 16.05 -9.84 -6.75
CA ILE A 59 14.61 -9.81 -7.07
C ILE A 59 13.88 -10.84 -6.21
N CYS A 60 12.74 -10.45 -5.62
CA CYS A 60 11.92 -11.35 -4.82
C CYS A 60 11.38 -12.50 -5.71
N PRO A 61 11.64 -13.78 -5.38
CA PRO A 61 11.18 -14.92 -6.16
C PRO A 61 9.71 -15.31 -5.87
N SER A 62 9.02 -14.58 -4.99
CA SER A 62 7.65 -14.92 -4.61
C SER A 62 6.69 -14.75 -5.78
N SER A 63 5.63 -15.57 -5.83
CA SER A 63 4.55 -15.43 -6.81
C SER A 63 3.59 -14.26 -6.53
N TYR A 64 3.84 -13.47 -5.47
CA TYR A 64 3.05 -12.31 -5.16
C TYR A 64 3.19 -11.26 -6.25
N LYS A 65 2.04 -10.79 -6.77
CA LYS A 65 2.00 -9.72 -7.77
C LYS A 65 2.53 -8.45 -7.12
N SER A 66 3.63 -7.91 -7.64
CA SER A 66 4.20 -6.63 -7.21
C SER A 66 4.59 -5.81 -8.43
N HIS A 67 4.27 -4.52 -8.40
CA HIS A 67 4.75 -3.57 -9.37
C HIS A 67 5.89 -2.75 -8.76
N PRO A 68 6.86 -2.28 -9.56
CA PRO A 68 7.85 -1.33 -9.08
C PRO A 68 7.15 -0.08 -8.53
N GLU A 69 7.26 0.15 -7.23
CA GLU A 69 6.67 1.32 -6.58
C GLU A 69 7.63 2.51 -6.67
N SER A 70 7.09 3.69 -6.93
CA SER A 70 7.83 4.95 -6.89
C SER A 70 7.74 5.59 -5.49
N PRO A 71 8.62 6.57 -5.16
CA PRO A 71 8.47 7.36 -3.95
C PRO A 71 7.09 8.03 -3.82
N GLU A 72 6.46 8.46 -4.92
CA GLU A 72 5.12 9.04 -4.85
C GLU A 72 4.05 8.00 -4.50
N HIS A 73 4.18 6.76 -5.00
CA HIS A 73 3.27 5.67 -4.62
C HIS A 73 3.34 5.42 -3.11
N LEU A 74 4.55 5.35 -2.56
CA LEU A 74 4.76 5.22 -1.12
C LEU A 74 4.18 6.39 -0.32
N TYR A 75 4.31 7.61 -0.82
CA TYR A 75 3.75 8.79 -0.17
C TYR A 75 2.25 8.65 0.01
N PHE A 76 1.53 8.36 -1.08
CA PHE A 76 0.08 8.29 -1.04
C PHE A 76 -0.41 7.10 -0.21
N LYS A 77 0.28 5.95 -0.23
CA LYS A 77 -0.01 4.85 0.72
C LYS A 77 0.05 5.31 2.17
N GLU A 78 1.16 5.95 2.56
CA GLU A 78 1.33 6.46 3.93
C GLU A 78 0.30 7.56 4.25
N TYR A 79 0.01 8.45 3.31
CA TYR A 79 -0.96 9.52 3.47
C TYR A 79 -2.37 8.97 3.71
N LEU A 80 -2.83 8.03 2.87
CA LEU A 80 -4.15 7.43 3.01
C LEU A 80 -4.29 6.70 4.35
N ALA A 81 -3.27 5.93 4.75
CA ALA A 81 -3.29 5.20 6.01
C ALA A 81 -3.39 6.12 7.24
N LYS A 82 -2.88 7.35 7.17
CA LYS A 82 -2.91 8.32 8.28
C LYS A 82 -4.16 9.18 8.30
N ASN A 83 -4.62 9.63 7.14
CA ASN A 83 -5.57 10.73 7.07
C ASN A 83 -7.01 10.26 6.88
N LEU A 84 -7.26 9.11 6.24
CA LEU A 84 -8.65 8.69 5.97
C LEU A 84 -9.47 8.46 7.25
N VAL A 85 -8.85 7.92 8.31
CA VAL A 85 -9.51 7.76 9.63
C VAL A 85 -9.97 9.11 10.21
N THR A 86 -9.23 10.18 9.93
CA THR A 86 -9.56 11.53 10.42
C THR A 86 -10.49 12.30 9.49
N GLU A 87 -10.40 12.05 8.18
CA GLU A 87 -11.20 12.74 7.16
C GLU A 87 -12.59 12.14 7.00
N PHE A 88 -12.73 10.82 7.22
CA PHE A 88 -13.98 10.09 7.06
C PHE A 88 -14.37 9.43 8.39
N SER A 89 -15.42 9.95 9.03
CA SER A 89 -15.90 9.42 10.32
C SER A 89 -16.28 7.95 10.26
N GLU A 90 -16.65 7.45 9.08
CA GLU A 90 -17.02 6.05 8.87
C GLU A 90 -15.84 5.11 9.14
N TYR A 91 -14.62 5.59 8.92
CA TYR A 91 -13.38 4.84 9.11
C TYR A 91 -12.83 4.92 10.54
N SER A 92 -13.52 5.62 11.47
CA SER A 92 -12.99 5.89 12.82
C SER A 92 -12.73 4.64 13.66
N GLU A 93 -13.47 3.56 13.40
CA GLU A 93 -13.33 2.27 14.11
C GLU A 93 -12.50 1.24 13.33
N ALA A 94 -12.03 1.58 12.14
CA ALA A 94 -11.27 0.65 11.31
C ALA A 94 -9.82 0.50 11.81
N HIS A 95 -9.34 -0.74 11.84
CA HIS A 95 -7.94 -1.03 11.98
C HIS A 95 -7.24 -0.91 10.62
N VAL A 96 -6.22 -0.05 10.54
CA VAL A 96 -5.50 0.23 9.29
C VAL A 96 -4.26 -0.67 9.18
N GLU A 97 -4.15 -1.38 8.06
CA GLU A 97 -2.97 -2.21 7.73
C GLU A 97 -2.38 -1.81 6.38
N LEU A 98 -1.11 -1.38 6.39
CA LEU A 98 -0.34 -1.16 5.17
C LEU A 98 0.14 -2.48 4.57
N GLU A 99 0.14 -2.56 3.23
CA GLU A 99 0.65 -3.68 2.43
C GLU A 99 0.03 -5.04 2.81
N PHE A 100 -1.27 -5.05 3.13
CA PHE A 100 -1.98 -6.20 3.67
C PHE A 100 -2.05 -7.36 2.65
N PRO A 101 -1.54 -8.55 2.99
CA PRO A 101 -1.46 -9.66 2.04
C PRO A 101 -2.79 -10.39 1.92
N LEU A 102 -3.21 -10.62 0.68
CA LEU A 102 -4.27 -11.56 0.32
C LEU A 102 -3.65 -12.83 -0.26
N ASP A 103 -3.49 -13.82 0.60
CA ASP A 103 -2.83 -15.09 0.27
C ASP A 103 -3.56 -15.90 -0.80
N SER A 104 -4.90 -15.83 -0.85
CA SER A 104 -5.76 -16.50 -1.84
C SER A 104 -5.47 -16.00 -3.25
N LEU A 105 -5.29 -14.69 -3.39
CA LEU A 105 -5.06 -14.01 -4.67
C LEU A 105 -3.58 -13.78 -5.00
N LYS A 106 -2.68 -14.06 -4.05
CA LYS A 106 -1.26 -13.69 -4.10
C LYS A 106 -1.07 -12.21 -4.47
N ARG A 107 -1.85 -11.36 -3.80
CA ARG A 107 -1.87 -9.91 -3.98
C ARG A 107 -1.61 -9.20 -2.66
N ILE A 108 -1.17 -7.96 -2.74
CA ILE A 108 -0.89 -7.10 -1.60
C ILE A 108 -1.81 -5.88 -1.77
N ILE A 109 -2.70 -5.67 -0.81
CA ILE A 109 -3.49 -4.44 -0.72
C ILE A 109 -2.57 -3.33 -0.24
N ASP A 110 -2.57 -2.20 -0.95
CA ASP A 110 -1.74 -1.05 -0.57
C ASP A 110 -2.08 -0.54 0.85
N VAL A 111 -3.37 -0.28 1.12
CA VAL A 111 -3.89 0.08 2.45
C VAL A 111 -5.23 -0.62 2.70
N ALA A 112 -5.31 -1.45 3.73
CA ALA A 112 -6.55 -2.12 4.14
C ALA A 112 -7.15 -1.48 5.38
N PHE A 113 -8.44 -1.18 5.34
CA PHE A 113 -9.23 -0.76 6.49
C PHE A 113 -10.13 -1.91 6.92
N LYS A 114 -9.87 -2.45 8.11
CA LYS A 114 -10.54 -3.63 8.65
C LYS A 114 -11.49 -3.21 9.76
N PHE A 115 -12.78 -3.41 9.54
CA PHE A 115 -13.83 -3.01 10.46
C PHE A 115 -14.10 -4.09 11.52
N PRO A 116 -14.63 -3.73 12.70
CA PRO A 116 -14.91 -4.70 13.78
C PRO A 116 -15.85 -5.85 13.38
N ASN A 117 -16.71 -5.63 12.39
CA ASN A 117 -17.61 -6.64 11.84
C ASN A 117 -16.94 -7.62 10.85
N GLY A 118 -15.64 -7.45 10.59
CA GLY A 118 -14.87 -8.27 9.64
C GLY A 118 -14.92 -7.76 8.20
N TRP A 119 -15.64 -6.68 7.91
CA TRP A 119 -15.63 -6.04 6.59
C TRP A 119 -14.26 -5.40 6.33
N ILE A 120 -13.81 -5.47 5.08
CA ILE A 120 -12.53 -4.91 4.64
C ILE A 120 -12.78 -4.01 3.43
N VAL A 121 -12.20 -2.81 3.49
CA VAL A 121 -12.10 -1.91 2.35
C VAL A 121 -10.63 -1.76 1.96
N ALA A 122 -10.30 -2.13 0.73
CA ALA A 122 -8.98 -2.00 0.13
C ALA A 122 -8.86 -0.65 -0.58
N HIS A 123 -7.86 0.15 -0.23
CA HIS A 123 -7.50 1.36 -0.96
C HIS A 123 -6.25 1.08 -1.79
N GLU A 124 -6.38 1.17 -3.11
CA GLU A 124 -5.33 0.87 -4.08
C GLU A 124 -4.82 2.16 -4.74
N VAL A 125 -3.51 2.40 -4.67
CA VAL A 125 -2.86 3.54 -5.33
C VAL A 125 -2.35 3.08 -6.69
N GLN A 126 -2.94 3.58 -7.77
CA GLN A 126 -2.56 3.19 -9.13
C GLN A 126 -1.98 4.38 -9.88
N LEU A 127 -0.65 4.36 -10.10
CA LEU A 127 0.08 5.41 -10.81
C LEU A 127 0.50 5.01 -12.23
N SER A 128 0.89 3.75 -12.41
CA SER A 128 1.27 3.22 -13.72
C SER A 128 0.03 2.98 -14.57
N SER A 129 0.21 3.00 -15.89
CA SER A 129 -0.88 2.70 -16.83
C SER A 129 -1.58 1.40 -16.46
N ILE A 130 -2.92 1.45 -16.48
CA ILE A 130 -3.83 0.33 -16.30
C ILE A 130 -4.99 0.53 -17.25
N THR A 131 -5.53 -0.53 -17.80
CA THR A 131 -6.71 -0.49 -18.66
C THR A 131 -8.00 -0.70 -17.85
N PRO A 132 -9.18 -0.30 -18.37
CA PRO A 132 -10.46 -0.62 -17.73
C PRO A 132 -10.68 -2.13 -17.54
N PHE A 133 -10.20 -2.95 -18.48
CA PHE A 133 -10.26 -4.40 -18.38
C PHE A 133 -9.45 -4.92 -17.18
N GLU A 134 -8.22 -4.45 -17.01
CA GLU A 134 -7.39 -4.83 -15.85
C GLU A 134 -7.95 -4.29 -14.53
N LEU A 135 -8.55 -3.09 -14.53
CA LEU A 135 -9.29 -2.57 -13.37
C LEU A 135 -10.46 -3.47 -13.00
N GLU A 136 -11.22 -3.94 -13.99
CA GLU A 136 -12.32 -4.87 -13.79
C GLU A 136 -11.85 -6.21 -13.21
N GLU A 137 -10.82 -6.82 -13.81
CA GLU A 137 -10.26 -8.08 -13.30
C GLU A 137 -9.77 -7.94 -11.87
N ARG A 138 -8.98 -6.89 -11.57
CA ARG A 138 -8.47 -6.64 -10.21
C ARG A 138 -9.58 -6.34 -9.22
N THR A 139 -10.60 -5.61 -9.63
CA THR A 139 -11.75 -5.30 -8.77
C THR A 139 -12.57 -6.57 -8.49
N ARG A 140 -12.74 -7.43 -9.48
CA ARG A 140 -13.44 -8.70 -9.31
C ARG A 140 -12.70 -9.63 -8.35
N ASP A 141 -11.37 -9.72 -8.46
CA ASP A 141 -10.53 -10.46 -7.50
C ASP A 141 -10.89 -10.08 -6.04
N TYR A 142 -10.98 -8.77 -5.73
CA TYR A 142 -11.35 -8.29 -4.39
C TYR A 142 -12.80 -8.62 -4.02
N LYS A 143 -13.75 -8.35 -4.92
CA LYS A 143 -15.17 -8.59 -4.68
C LYS A 143 -15.48 -10.06 -4.41
N ASP A 144 -14.82 -10.97 -5.11
CA ASP A 144 -14.98 -12.42 -4.93
C ASP A 144 -14.50 -12.90 -3.55
N GLU A 145 -13.57 -12.16 -2.92
CA GLU A 145 -13.13 -12.37 -1.53
C GLU A 145 -13.98 -11.59 -0.50
N GLY A 146 -15.04 -10.90 -0.94
CA GLY A 146 -15.89 -10.08 -0.07
C GLY A 146 -15.25 -8.78 0.39
N ILE A 147 -14.29 -8.25 -0.39
CA ILE A 147 -13.55 -7.03 -0.10
C ILE A 147 -14.02 -5.93 -1.06
N ASP A 148 -14.39 -4.78 -0.51
CA ASP A 148 -14.66 -3.59 -1.31
C ASP A 148 -13.35 -2.89 -1.67
N VAL A 149 -13.30 -2.26 -2.84
CA VAL A 149 -12.09 -1.60 -3.34
C VAL A 149 -12.37 -0.16 -3.74
N VAL A 150 -11.48 0.73 -3.32
CA VAL A 150 -11.43 2.14 -3.70
C VAL A 150 -10.13 2.38 -4.46
N TRP A 151 -10.24 2.83 -5.71
CA TRP A 151 -9.08 3.17 -6.54
C TRP A 151 -8.70 4.64 -6.40
N TRP A 152 -7.41 4.89 -6.23
CA TRP A 152 -6.79 6.21 -6.23
C TRP A 152 -5.93 6.33 -7.50
N LEU A 153 -6.50 6.93 -8.54
CA LEU A 153 -5.88 7.01 -9.86
C LEU A 153 -4.98 8.24 -9.97
N GLY A 154 -3.74 8.04 -10.41
CA GLY A 154 -2.78 9.11 -10.66
C GLY A 154 -1.93 8.84 -11.89
N LYS A 155 -1.13 9.83 -12.32
CA LYS A 155 -0.23 9.75 -13.48
C LYS A 155 -0.90 9.06 -14.68
N ASP A 156 -0.27 8.01 -15.22
CA ASP A 156 -0.70 7.30 -16.43
C ASP A 156 -1.96 6.46 -16.22
N ALA A 157 -2.35 6.20 -14.97
CA ALA A 157 -3.61 5.54 -14.64
C ALA A 157 -4.82 6.47 -14.70
N ASN A 158 -4.61 7.78 -14.58
CA ASN A 158 -5.69 8.77 -14.52
C ASN A 158 -6.19 9.16 -15.92
N THR A 159 -6.73 8.18 -16.65
CA THR A 159 -7.32 8.38 -17.98
C THR A 159 -8.84 8.61 -17.87
N ILE A 160 -9.44 9.21 -18.91
CA ILE A 160 -10.90 9.36 -18.99
C ILE A 160 -11.58 7.99 -18.90
N SER A 161 -11.12 7.01 -19.69
CA SER A 161 -11.70 5.67 -19.70
C SER A 161 -11.65 4.96 -18.35
N ASN A 162 -10.57 5.15 -17.58
CA ASN A 162 -10.46 4.54 -16.25
C ASN A 162 -11.37 5.21 -15.24
N ARG A 163 -11.48 6.54 -15.27
CA ARG A 163 -12.42 7.27 -14.41
C ARG A 163 -13.87 6.91 -14.73
N ASP A 164 -14.24 6.88 -16.01
CA ASP A 164 -15.58 6.50 -16.45
C ASP A 164 -15.93 5.09 -15.98
N TRP A 165 -15.01 4.14 -16.19
CA TRP A 165 -15.19 2.77 -15.70
C TRP A 165 -15.39 2.72 -14.18
N CYS A 166 -14.55 3.44 -13.41
CA CYS A 166 -14.70 3.49 -11.96
C CYS A 166 -16.04 4.09 -11.54
N HIS A 167 -16.48 5.20 -12.16
CA HIS A 167 -17.77 5.83 -11.86
C HIS A 167 -18.97 4.92 -12.19
N GLU A 168 -18.86 4.09 -13.21
CA GLU A 168 -19.92 3.17 -13.62
C GLU A 168 -19.99 1.90 -12.74
N ASN A 169 -18.87 1.47 -12.17
CA ASN A 169 -18.74 0.14 -11.56
C ASN A 169 -18.46 0.14 -10.04
N LEU A 170 -18.13 1.29 -9.47
CA LEU A 170 -17.73 1.44 -8.07
C LEU A 170 -18.53 2.55 -7.39
N SER A 171 -18.76 2.40 -6.10
CA SER A 171 -19.37 3.44 -5.27
C SER A 171 -18.45 4.65 -5.14
N GLU A 172 -17.14 4.41 -5.03
CA GLU A 172 -16.13 5.44 -4.80
C GLU A 172 -14.87 5.22 -5.65
N CYS A 173 -14.34 6.30 -6.17
CA CYS A 173 -13.05 6.37 -6.83
C CYS A 173 -12.51 7.79 -6.71
N PHE A 174 -11.21 7.91 -6.51
CA PHE A 174 -10.55 9.19 -6.31
C PHE A 174 -9.44 9.39 -7.33
N VAL A 175 -9.19 10.66 -7.64
CA VAL A 175 -7.99 11.08 -8.37
C VAL A 175 -6.99 11.58 -7.34
N ILE A 176 -5.75 11.17 -7.49
CA ILE A 176 -4.67 11.62 -6.62
C ILE A 176 -4.43 13.12 -6.81
N ASP A 177 -4.45 13.85 -5.70
CA ASP A 177 -4.08 15.26 -5.66
C ASP A 177 -2.56 15.39 -5.42
N TYR A 178 -1.85 15.86 -6.44
CA TYR A 178 -0.40 16.07 -6.39
C TYR A 178 -0.01 17.39 -5.71
N GLU A 179 -0.94 18.29 -5.42
CA GLU A 179 -0.63 19.51 -4.65
C GLU A 179 -0.22 19.16 -3.22
N ILE A 180 -0.84 18.12 -2.64
CA ILE A 180 -0.53 17.57 -1.31
C ILE A 180 0.95 17.13 -1.19
N LEU A 181 1.55 16.65 -2.29
CA LEU A 181 2.99 16.31 -2.35
C LEU A 181 3.91 17.54 -2.29
N GLN A 182 3.47 18.67 -2.85
CA GLN A 182 4.30 19.88 -2.95
C GLN A 182 4.38 20.63 -1.61
N GLU A 183 3.30 20.64 -0.83
CA GLU A 183 3.25 21.28 0.49
C GLU A 183 4.22 20.66 1.51
N GLN A 184 4.50 19.36 1.39
CA GLN A 184 5.46 18.67 2.28
C GLN A 184 6.93 18.77 1.85
N THR A 185 7.21 19.23 0.64
CA THR A 185 8.60 19.45 0.18
C THR A 185 9.14 20.82 0.64
N LEU A 186 8.26 21.69 1.16
CA LEU A 186 8.56 23.06 1.59
C LEU A 186 8.71 23.23 3.11
N LEU A 187 8.60 22.13 3.89
CA LEU A 187 8.81 22.07 5.34
C LEU A 187 10.07 21.27 5.68
#